data_AF-A0A0K1ECH8-F1
#
_entry.id   AF-A0A0K1ECH8-F1
#
_cell.length_a   1.000
_cell.length_b   1.000
_cell.length_c   1.000
_cell.angle_alpha   90.00
_cell.angle_beta   90.00
_cell.angle_gamma   90.00
#
_symmetry.space_group_name_H-M   'P 1'
#
loop_
_entity.id
_entity.type
_entity.pdbx_description
1 polymer ?
#
loop_
_entity_poly.entity_id
_entity_poly.type
_entity_poly.pdbx_seq_one_letter_code
_entity_poly.pdbx_strand_id
1 'polypeptide(L)'
;MDFQFSALALTALSFCCACGGNAAAPAPKAPDTESSSQAAVEKEPSPEDVAAEAKKKADEEAARRVPTQCAEGVGDGKLCLPPPAFAKRLCQGFHPDVALTLLGKGTPFSRGYVAGDIEAWNASGGMSSNDKLAFDEEVLILMHRSADTGGMMVSGASGGYDVLRWDGTCASLSGGELRMKVQVKPKFPPVPWKSLDEKTRTALEADEKVGKAVGDRRRECKGATMGSVSQKCEKADKVMSQVIVEYVRGGGALPELGLLPP
;
A
#
# COMPACT_ATOMS: atom_id res chain seq x y z
N MET A 1 -36.90 -28.87 27.02
CA MET A 1 -35.72 -28.46 27.80
C MET A 1 -35.62 -26.97 27.67
N ASP A 2 -36.14 -26.31 28.70
CA ASP A 2 -36.32 -24.87 28.88
C ASP A 2 -35.02 -24.11 29.14
N PHE A 3 -35.17 -22.77 29.17
CA PHE A 3 -34.30 -21.73 29.75
C PHE A 3 -33.11 -21.25 28.86
N GLN A 4 -32.79 -19.96 28.72
CA GLN A 4 -33.24 -18.72 29.37
C GLN A 4 -32.74 -17.53 28.53
N PHE A 5 -33.56 -16.50 28.33
CA PHE A 5 -33.12 -15.17 27.89
C PHE A 5 -32.32 -14.49 29.01
N SER A 6 -31.24 -13.79 28.69
CA SER A 6 -30.66 -12.79 29.58
C SER A 6 -30.24 -11.56 28.79
N ALA A 7 -31.03 -10.50 28.97
CA ALA A 7 -30.74 -9.15 28.56
C ALA A 7 -29.95 -8.45 29.68
N LEU A 8 -28.92 -7.70 29.32
CA LEU A 8 -28.30 -6.73 30.20
C LEU A 8 -27.99 -5.47 29.39
N ALA A 9 -28.88 -4.49 29.55
CA ALA A 9 -28.63 -3.10 29.24
C ALA A 9 -27.87 -2.48 30.42
N LEU A 10 -26.84 -1.68 30.14
CA LEU A 10 -26.42 -0.64 31.06
C LEU A 10 -25.87 0.56 30.29
N THR A 11 -26.59 1.67 30.45
CA THR A 11 -26.33 3.02 29.96
C THR A 11 -25.43 3.75 30.96
N ALA A 12 -24.44 4.53 30.51
CA ALA A 12 -23.90 5.64 31.29
C ALA A 12 -23.29 6.72 30.38
N LEU A 13 -24.09 7.75 30.14
CA LEU A 13 -23.72 9.07 29.65
C LEU A 13 -22.86 9.77 30.71
N SER A 14 -21.72 10.36 30.33
CA SER A 14 -21.04 11.33 31.20
C SER A 14 -20.59 12.54 30.38
N PHE A 15 -21.24 13.65 30.68
CA PHE A 15 -21.09 14.98 30.09
C PHE A 15 -20.34 15.82 31.12
N CYS A 16 -19.15 16.33 30.80
CA CYS A 16 -18.47 17.33 31.61
C CYS A 16 -18.17 18.55 30.75
N CYS A 17 -18.94 19.62 30.99
CA CYS A 17 -18.62 20.98 30.62
C CYS A 17 -17.41 21.46 31.44
N ALA A 18 -16.48 22.19 30.80
CA ALA A 18 -15.60 23.11 31.50
C ALA A 18 -15.40 24.38 30.66
N CYS A 19 -15.94 25.48 31.16
CA CYS A 19 -15.73 26.85 30.73
C CYS A 19 -14.43 27.42 31.32
N GLY A 20 -13.91 28.47 30.67
CA GLY A 20 -12.97 29.44 31.26
C GLY A 20 -11.80 29.71 30.30
N GLY A 21 -11.45 30.94 29.92
CA GLY A 21 -11.85 32.25 30.39
C GLY A 21 -10.60 33.14 30.50
N ASN A 22 -10.48 34.09 29.58
CA ASN A 22 -9.82 35.42 29.68
C ASN A 22 -8.29 35.62 29.73
N ALA A 23 -7.91 36.68 28.98
CA ALA A 23 -6.79 37.63 29.12
C ALA A 23 -5.38 37.08 28.80
N ALA A 24 -4.46 37.77 28.12
CA ALA A 24 -4.35 39.17 27.73
C ALA A 24 -3.44 39.27 26.50
N ALA A 25 -3.70 40.26 25.64
CA ALA A 25 -2.73 40.74 24.67
C ALA A 25 -1.65 41.58 25.37
N PRO A 26 -0.45 41.63 24.79
CA PRO A 26 0.22 42.90 24.58
C PRO A 26 0.48 43.15 23.10
N ALA A 27 0.13 44.36 22.67
CA ALA A 27 0.47 44.94 21.37
C ALA A 27 1.90 45.54 21.41
N PRO A 28 2.35 46.23 20.34
CA PRO A 28 3.47 45.84 19.49
C PRO A 28 4.76 46.60 19.84
N LYS A 29 5.93 45.98 19.62
CA LYS A 29 7.18 46.74 19.45
C LYS A 29 7.37 47.08 17.98
N ALA A 30 7.56 48.38 17.75
CA ALA A 30 7.80 49.04 16.48
C ALA A 30 9.11 48.56 15.82
N PRO A 31 9.31 48.86 14.53
CA PRO A 31 10.23 48.15 13.66
C PRO A 31 11.64 48.78 13.71
N ASP A 32 12.64 47.97 14.06
CA ASP A 32 14.02 48.31 13.71
C ASP A 32 14.23 47.98 12.24
N THR A 33 14.18 49.06 11.46
CA THR A 33 14.58 49.13 10.07
C THR A 33 16.10 49.05 10.03
N GLU A 34 16.65 47.85 9.93
CA GLU A 34 17.98 47.67 9.32
C GLU A 34 17.79 47.11 7.91
N SER A 35 17.72 48.06 6.99
CA SER A 35 17.97 47.86 5.58
C SER A 35 19.40 47.34 5.41
N SER A 36 19.56 46.03 5.39
CA SER A 36 20.75 45.39 4.83
C SER A 36 20.36 44.79 3.50
N SER A 37 20.47 45.61 2.45
CA SER A 37 20.52 45.15 1.07
C SER A 37 21.78 44.32 0.90
N GLN A 38 21.75 43.06 1.29
CA GLN A 38 22.60 42.06 0.68
C GLN A 38 21.96 41.77 -0.67
N ALA A 39 22.51 42.42 -1.70
CA ALA A 39 22.41 41.94 -3.06
C ALA A 39 22.74 40.45 -3.03
N ALA A 40 21.71 39.61 -3.20
CA ALA A 40 21.91 38.21 -3.52
C ALA A 40 22.70 38.21 -4.82
N VAL A 41 24.00 37.97 -4.71
CA VAL A 41 24.80 37.51 -5.84
C VAL A 41 24.16 36.18 -6.21
N GLU A 42 23.23 36.24 -7.15
CA GLU A 42 22.67 35.10 -7.84
C GLU A 42 23.85 34.43 -8.54
N LYS A 43 24.51 33.54 -7.79
CA LYS A 43 25.64 32.78 -8.27
C LYS A 43 25.06 31.89 -9.36
N GLU A 44 25.39 32.20 -10.61
CA GLU A 44 25.00 31.35 -11.74
C GLU A 44 25.36 29.91 -11.37
N PRO A 45 24.40 28.98 -11.48
CA PRO A 45 24.62 27.60 -11.07
C PRO A 45 25.81 27.06 -11.87
N SER A 46 26.77 26.48 -11.15
CA SER A 46 27.92 25.84 -11.81
C SER A 46 27.38 24.74 -12.75
N PRO A 47 28.03 24.47 -13.88
CA PRO A 47 27.68 23.32 -14.73
C PRO A 47 27.56 22.00 -13.94
N GLU A 48 28.29 21.86 -12.83
CA GLU A 48 28.21 20.73 -11.90
C GLU A 48 26.89 20.70 -11.11
N ASP A 49 26.39 21.85 -10.67
CA ASP A 49 25.11 21.96 -9.96
C ASP A 49 23.94 21.63 -10.89
N VAL A 50 24.00 22.10 -12.15
CA VAL A 50 22.99 21.79 -13.18
C VAL A 50 22.98 20.29 -13.51
N ALA A 51 24.16 19.66 -13.61
CA ALA A 51 24.27 18.23 -13.87
C ALA A 51 23.78 17.39 -12.68
N ALA A 52 24.07 17.81 -11.43
CA ALA A 52 23.60 17.14 -10.23
C ALA A 52 22.07 17.23 -10.08
N GLU A 53 21.47 18.39 -10.36
CA GLU A 53 20.02 18.55 -10.35
C GLU A 53 19.32 17.74 -11.45
N ALA A 54 19.89 17.71 -12.66
CA ALA A 54 19.35 16.91 -13.75
C ALA A 54 19.37 15.41 -13.40
N LYS A 55 20.46 14.93 -12.79
CA LYS A 55 20.56 13.56 -12.31
C LYS A 55 19.54 13.26 -11.22
N LYS A 56 19.40 14.14 -10.23
CA LYS A 56 18.41 13.99 -9.15
C LYS A 56 16.98 13.89 -9.69
N LYS A 57 16.61 14.75 -10.65
CA LYS A 57 15.28 14.70 -11.30
C LYS A 57 15.07 13.38 -12.06
N ALA A 58 16.09 12.90 -12.77
CA ALA A 58 16.02 11.63 -13.48
C ALA A 58 15.86 10.44 -12.51
N ASP A 59 16.61 10.43 -11.41
CA ASP A 59 16.50 9.40 -10.36
C ASP A 59 15.12 9.43 -9.68
N GLU A 60 14.59 10.63 -9.41
CA GLU A 60 13.24 10.80 -8.86
C GLU A 60 12.14 10.32 -9.80
N GLU A 61 12.25 10.59 -11.10
CA GLU A 61 11.30 10.09 -12.11
C GLU A 61 11.39 8.56 -12.26
N ALA A 62 12.61 8.02 -12.30
CA ALA A 62 12.84 6.58 -12.37
C ALA A 62 12.20 5.86 -11.16
N ALA A 63 12.30 6.43 -9.96
CA ALA A 63 11.65 5.92 -8.76
C ALA A 63 10.11 5.98 -8.81
N ARG A 64 9.50 6.66 -9.78
CA ARG A 64 8.04 6.72 -9.97
C ARG A 64 7.56 5.75 -11.04
N ARG A 65 8.46 5.25 -11.89
CA ARG A 65 8.10 4.34 -12.98
C ARG A 65 7.95 2.93 -12.45
N VAL A 66 6.89 2.24 -12.86
CA VAL A 66 6.67 0.84 -12.46
C VAL A 66 7.77 -0.04 -13.06
N PRO A 67 8.55 -0.75 -12.24
CA PRO A 67 9.69 -1.51 -12.71
C PRO A 67 9.22 -2.79 -13.42
N THR A 68 9.94 -3.19 -14.45
CA THR A 68 9.75 -4.46 -15.17
C THR A 68 10.86 -5.47 -14.92
N GLN A 69 11.91 -5.06 -14.19
CA GLN A 69 13.11 -5.83 -13.91
C GLN A 69 13.46 -5.75 -12.42
N CYS A 70 14.20 -6.75 -11.94
CA CYS A 70 14.76 -6.76 -10.60
C CYS A 70 15.82 -5.66 -10.48
N ALA A 71 15.94 -5.06 -9.30
CA ALA A 71 17.11 -4.27 -8.97
C ALA A 71 18.30 -5.18 -8.67
N GLU A 72 19.46 -4.85 -9.22
CA GLU A 72 20.70 -5.56 -8.93
C GLU A 72 21.21 -5.25 -7.52
N GLY A 73 21.79 -6.25 -6.85
CA GLY A 73 22.43 -6.06 -5.54
C GLY A 73 21.49 -5.75 -4.37
N VAL A 74 20.19 -5.98 -4.51
CA VAL A 74 19.19 -5.74 -3.46
C VAL A 74 18.87 -7.04 -2.71
N GLY A 75 18.81 -6.98 -1.38
CA GLY A 75 18.50 -8.12 -0.52
C GLY A 75 19.69 -9.09 -0.36
N ASP A 76 19.40 -10.38 -0.15
CA ASP A 76 20.41 -11.44 -0.01
C ASP A 76 20.84 -12.06 -1.36
N GLY A 77 20.46 -11.42 -2.47
CA GLY A 77 20.73 -11.88 -3.83
C GLY A 77 19.86 -13.06 -4.30
N LYS A 78 18.99 -13.61 -3.45
CA LYS A 78 18.09 -14.71 -3.82
C LYS A 78 16.72 -14.24 -4.28
N LEU A 79 16.31 -13.05 -3.83
CA LEU A 79 15.02 -12.46 -4.16
C LEU A 79 15.17 -11.48 -5.32
N CYS A 80 14.26 -11.57 -6.28
CA CYS A 80 14.07 -10.52 -7.28
C CYS A 80 13.17 -9.45 -6.67
N LEU A 81 13.74 -8.30 -6.34
CA LEU A 81 13.05 -7.19 -5.69
C LEU A 81 13.00 -5.97 -6.61
N PRO A 82 11.96 -5.12 -6.53
CA PRO A 82 11.95 -3.85 -7.23
C PRO A 82 13.01 -2.89 -6.65
N PRO A 83 13.34 -1.80 -7.36
CA PRO A 83 14.24 -0.77 -6.84
C PRO A 83 13.76 -0.23 -5.48
N PRO A 84 14.64 -0.09 -4.46
CA PRO A 84 14.24 0.34 -3.12
C PRO A 84 13.57 1.72 -3.09
N ALA A 85 14.01 2.65 -3.94
CA ALA A 85 13.40 3.97 -4.06
C ALA A 85 11.94 3.89 -4.55
N PHE A 86 11.67 3.00 -5.52
CA PHE A 86 10.32 2.74 -5.99
C PHE A 86 9.48 2.08 -4.90
N ALA A 87 10.00 1.05 -4.22
CA ALA A 87 9.31 0.37 -3.13
C ALA A 87 8.91 1.34 -2.00
N LYS A 88 9.84 2.21 -1.57
CA LYS A 88 9.58 3.22 -0.55
C LYS A 88 8.47 4.16 -0.95
N ARG A 89 8.49 4.68 -2.18
CA ARG A 89 7.43 5.58 -2.69
C ARG A 89 6.10 4.85 -2.82
N LEU A 90 6.09 3.64 -3.37
CA LEU A 90 4.89 2.81 -3.47
C LEU A 90 4.22 2.63 -2.10
N CYS A 91 5.01 2.36 -1.06
CA CYS A 91 4.48 2.15 0.29
C CYS A 91 4.13 3.42 1.06
N GLN A 92 4.33 4.61 0.49
CA GLN A 92 3.82 5.87 1.05
C GLN A 92 2.38 6.16 0.64
N GLY A 93 1.86 5.46 -0.38
CA GLY A 93 0.51 5.66 -0.90
C GLY A 93 -0.34 4.39 -0.89
N PHE A 94 -1.40 4.43 -1.71
CA PHE A 94 -2.33 3.33 -1.92
C PHE A 94 -2.52 3.16 -3.44
N HIS A 95 -2.02 2.06 -3.99
CA HIS A 95 -1.84 1.91 -5.44
C HIS A 95 -2.35 0.54 -5.95
N PRO A 96 -3.67 0.33 -5.99
CA PRO A 96 -4.26 -0.96 -6.38
C PRO A 96 -3.91 -1.35 -7.82
N ASP A 97 -3.89 -0.41 -8.76
CA ASP A 97 -3.50 -0.68 -10.15
C ASP A 97 -2.06 -1.21 -10.26
N VAL A 98 -1.14 -0.62 -9.51
CA VAL A 98 0.28 -1.05 -9.47
C VAL A 98 0.41 -2.44 -8.85
N ALA A 99 -0.37 -2.74 -7.82
CA ALA A 99 -0.41 -4.09 -7.27
C ALA A 99 -0.88 -5.12 -8.29
N LEU A 100 -1.96 -4.84 -9.04
CA LEU A 100 -2.43 -5.74 -10.10
C LEU A 100 -1.34 -5.97 -11.17
N THR A 101 -0.62 -4.92 -11.57
CA THR A 101 0.47 -5.04 -12.54
C THR A 101 1.65 -5.85 -12.00
N LEU A 102 2.13 -5.55 -10.80
CA LEU A 102 3.32 -6.20 -10.21
C LEU A 102 3.06 -7.63 -9.73
N LEU A 103 1.83 -7.95 -9.32
CA LEU A 103 1.38 -9.30 -9.01
C LEU A 103 0.82 -10.03 -10.24
N GLY A 104 0.90 -9.43 -11.42
CA GLY A 104 0.54 -10.03 -12.70
C GLY A 104 1.43 -11.20 -13.10
N LYS A 105 0.93 -12.03 -14.01
CA LYS A 105 1.75 -13.11 -14.59
C LYS A 105 2.91 -12.53 -15.39
N GLY A 106 4.07 -13.17 -15.33
CA GLY A 106 5.25 -12.81 -16.12
C GLY A 106 6.12 -11.71 -15.51
N THR A 107 5.73 -11.14 -14.37
CA THR A 107 6.58 -10.25 -13.59
C THR A 107 7.71 -11.04 -12.92
N PRO A 108 8.94 -10.50 -12.85
CA PRO A 108 10.07 -11.24 -12.28
C PRO A 108 10.08 -11.25 -10.74
N PHE A 109 9.28 -10.39 -10.10
CA PHE A 109 9.37 -10.12 -8.67
C PHE A 109 9.01 -11.32 -7.80
N SER A 110 9.78 -11.49 -6.72
CA SER A 110 9.58 -12.55 -5.75
C SER A 110 8.29 -12.37 -4.97
N ARG A 111 7.59 -13.49 -4.78
CA ARG A 111 6.34 -13.56 -4.02
C ARG A 111 6.56 -14.31 -2.72
N GLY A 112 5.79 -13.97 -1.71
CA GLY A 112 5.73 -14.67 -0.45
C GLY A 112 4.29 -14.98 -0.06
N TYR A 113 4.15 -15.86 0.93
CA TYR A 113 2.89 -16.32 1.47
C TYR A 113 2.89 -16.16 2.98
N VAL A 114 1.89 -15.48 3.50
CA VAL A 114 1.82 -15.12 4.92
C VAL A 114 1.67 -16.38 5.78
N ALA A 115 2.44 -16.49 6.86
CA ALA A 115 2.54 -17.67 7.71
C ALA A 115 1.58 -17.68 8.91
N GLY A 116 0.79 -16.64 9.11
CA GLY A 116 -0.25 -16.52 10.15
C GLY A 116 -1.27 -15.44 9.82
N ASP A 117 -2.23 -15.21 10.71
CA ASP A 117 -3.04 -13.98 10.65
C ASP A 117 -2.30 -12.86 11.40
N ILE A 118 -1.97 -11.77 10.70
CA ILE A 118 -1.02 -10.75 11.18
C ILE A 118 -1.60 -9.36 10.97
N GLU A 119 -1.35 -8.43 11.91
CA GLU A 119 -1.73 -7.04 11.73
C GLU A 119 -1.00 -6.41 10.54
N ALA A 120 -1.74 -5.73 9.66
CA ALA A 120 -1.21 -5.14 8.44
C ALA A 120 -0.58 -3.75 8.68
N TRP A 121 0.40 -3.69 9.56
CA TRP A 121 1.14 -2.45 9.86
C TRP A 121 2.18 -2.15 8.78
N ASN A 122 2.40 -0.88 8.44
CA ASN A 122 3.35 -0.44 7.41
C ASN A 122 4.50 0.39 8.03
N ALA A 123 5.71 -0.17 8.08
CA ALA A 123 6.90 0.49 8.62
C ALA A 123 7.44 1.62 7.73
N SER A 124 7.06 1.65 6.45
CA SER A 124 7.55 2.63 5.47
C SER A 124 6.86 4.01 5.58
N GLY A 125 5.92 4.14 6.52
CA GLY A 125 5.28 5.42 6.86
C GLY A 125 4.04 5.78 6.05
N GLY A 126 3.54 4.88 5.19
CA GLY A 126 2.26 5.06 4.51
C GLY A 126 1.07 4.45 5.26
N MET A 127 -0.08 4.43 4.59
CA MET A 127 -1.31 3.90 5.17
C MET A 127 -1.18 2.39 5.39
N SER A 128 -1.54 1.95 6.59
CA SER A 128 -1.72 0.54 6.94
C SER A 128 -3.13 0.12 6.55
N SER A 129 -3.31 -1.14 6.15
CA SER A 129 -4.67 -1.66 5.96
C SER A 129 -5.34 -1.87 7.31
N ASN A 130 -6.65 -1.65 7.38
CA ASN A 130 -7.44 -1.99 8.58
C ASN A 130 -7.69 -3.50 8.67
N ASP A 131 -7.52 -4.23 7.57
CA ASP A 131 -7.69 -5.67 7.51
C ASP A 131 -6.36 -6.37 7.78
N LYS A 132 -6.40 -7.39 8.64
CA LYS A 132 -5.25 -8.28 8.87
C LYS A 132 -4.79 -8.94 7.57
N LEU A 133 -3.51 -9.24 7.47
CA LEU A 133 -3.04 -10.22 6.51
C LEU A 133 -3.53 -11.60 6.93
N ALA A 134 -4.13 -12.33 5.99
CA ALA A 134 -4.64 -13.68 6.27
C ALA A 134 -3.55 -14.74 6.10
N PHE A 135 -3.63 -15.83 6.85
CA PHE A 135 -2.81 -17.02 6.59
C PHE A 135 -2.97 -17.49 5.14
N ASP A 136 -1.83 -17.79 4.47
CA ASP A 136 -1.72 -18.10 3.03
C ASP A 136 -2.07 -16.95 2.07
N GLU A 137 -2.17 -15.71 2.55
CA GLU A 137 -2.28 -14.56 1.65
C GLU A 137 -1.00 -14.43 0.80
N GLU A 138 -1.17 -14.32 -0.52
CA GLU A 138 -0.08 -14.03 -1.44
C GLU A 138 0.24 -12.54 -1.40
N VAL A 139 1.53 -12.23 -1.26
CA VAL A 139 2.06 -10.87 -1.29
C VAL A 139 3.30 -10.82 -2.18
N LEU A 140 3.60 -9.64 -2.72
CA LEU A 140 4.85 -9.39 -3.44
C LEU A 140 5.87 -8.80 -2.48
N ILE A 141 7.09 -9.32 -2.49
CA ILE A 141 8.16 -8.84 -1.60
C ILE A 141 8.77 -7.59 -2.23
N LEU A 142 8.73 -6.48 -1.50
CA LEU A 142 9.27 -5.21 -1.95
C LEU A 142 10.69 -4.99 -1.44
N MET A 143 10.92 -5.29 -0.16
CA MET A 143 12.22 -5.11 0.48
C MET A 143 12.49 -6.21 1.51
N HIS A 144 13.77 -6.57 1.68
CA HIS A 144 14.25 -7.37 2.79
C HIS A 144 15.07 -6.47 3.73
N ARG A 145 14.65 -6.39 4.99
CA ARG A 145 15.28 -5.60 6.05
C ARG A 145 16.21 -6.52 6.82
N SER A 146 17.51 -6.47 6.57
CA SER A 146 18.49 -7.19 7.38
C SER A 146 18.52 -6.63 8.79
N ALA A 147 18.61 -7.51 9.80
CA ALA A 147 18.92 -7.08 11.14
C ALA A 147 20.43 -6.78 11.22
N ASP A 148 20.80 -5.51 11.39
CA ASP A 148 22.19 -5.10 11.63
C ASP A 148 22.65 -5.61 13.00
N THR A 149 23.12 -6.86 13.05
CA THR A 149 23.47 -7.55 14.29
C THR A 149 24.92 -7.35 14.71
N GLY A 150 25.69 -6.46 14.05
CA GLY A 150 27.02 -6.04 14.52
C GLY A 150 27.99 -7.19 14.84
N GLY A 151 27.83 -8.35 14.19
CA GLY A 151 28.66 -9.54 14.38
C GLY A 151 28.13 -10.59 15.39
N MET A 152 27.09 -10.30 16.17
CA MET A 152 26.46 -11.31 17.04
C MET A 152 25.20 -11.86 16.38
N MET A 153 25.36 -12.91 15.57
CA MET A 153 24.23 -13.72 15.09
C MET A 153 23.55 -14.39 16.29
N VAL A 154 22.49 -13.78 16.80
CA VAL A 154 21.52 -14.50 17.63
C VAL A 154 20.70 -15.36 16.68
N SER A 155 20.86 -16.69 16.77
CA SER A 155 20.07 -17.67 16.04
C SER A 155 18.57 -17.36 16.23
N GLY A 156 17.92 -16.81 15.21
CA GLY A 156 16.51 -16.39 15.27
C GLY A 156 16.24 -14.92 14.98
N ALA A 157 17.24 -14.05 14.87
CA ALA A 157 17.08 -12.69 14.35
C ALA A 157 16.90 -12.72 12.82
N SER A 158 15.81 -13.33 12.35
CA SER A 158 15.40 -13.23 10.95
C SER A 158 15.01 -11.77 10.69
N GLY A 159 15.62 -11.15 9.67
CA GLY A 159 15.24 -9.81 9.21
C GLY A 159 13.74 -9.67 8.91
N GLY A 160 13.30 -8.47 8.59
CA GLY A 160 11.91 -8.19 8.22
C GLY A 160 11.71 -8.15 6.71
N TYR A 161 10.45 -8.17 6.26
CA TYR A 161 10.08 -7.88 4.88
C TYR A 161 9.12 -6.71 4.85
N ASP A 162 9.20 -5.91 3.79
CA ASP A 162 8.10 -5.04 3.38
C ASP A 162 7.46 -5.67 2.13
N VAL A 163 6.13 -5.73 2.12
CA VAL A 163 5.37 -6.48 1.13
C VAL A 163 4.21 -5.65 0.58
N LEU A 164 3.84 -5.91 -0.68
CA LEU A 164 2.68 -5.36 -1.36
C LEU A 164 1.56 -6.40 -1.41
N ARG A 165 0.36 -6.00 -1.01
CA ARG A 165 -0.86 -6.81 -1.10
C ARG A 165 -1.61 -6.57 -2.41
N TRP A 166 -2.49 -7.50 -2.79
CA TRP A 166 -3.33 -7.37 -3.99
C TRP A 166 -4.28 -6.16 -3.98
N ASP A 167 -4.59 -5.61 -2.80
CA ASP A 167 -5.43 -4.42 -2.67
C ASP A 167 -4.67 -3.11 -2.90
N GLY A 168 -3.35 -3.14 -3.09
CA GLY A 168 -2.52 -1.95 -3.27
C GLY A 168 -1.98 -1.33 -1.98
N THR A 169 -2.20 -1.97 -0.83
CA THR A 169 -1.60 -1.56 0.46
C THR A 169 -0.27 -2.27 0.70
N CYS A 170 0.64 -1.60 1.42
CA CYS A 170 1.87 -2.23 1.91
C CYS A 170 1.70 -2.70 3.36
N ALA A 171 2.48 -3.73 3.72
CA ALA A 171 2.63 -4.18 5.09
C ALA A 171 4.08 -4.59 5.39
N SER A 172 4.42 -4.62 6.67
CA SER A 172 5.72 -5.00 7.17
C SER A 172 5.59 -6.28 7.99
N LEU A 173 6.40 -7.27 7.66
CA LEU A 173 6.40 -8.59 8.27
C LEU A 173 7.76 -8.86 8.93
N SER A 174 7.78 -9.70 9.96
CA SER A 174 9.00 -10.31 10.48
C SER A 174 9.41 -11.52 9.61
N GLY A 175 10.65 -11.99 9.75
CA GLY A 175 11.17 -13.02 8.86
C GLY A 175 10.48 -14.39 8.99
N GLY A 176 9.94 -14.69 10.17
CA GLY A 176 9.15 -15.90 10.41
C GLY A 176 7.69 -15.83 9.91
N GLU A 177 7.24 -14.65 9.52
CA GLU A 177 5.86 -14.40 9.10
C GLU A 177 5.62 -14.61 7.60
N LEU A 178 6.69 -14.94 6.85
CA LEU A 178 6.63 -15.13 5.41
C LEU A 178 7.22 -16.48 5.00
N ARG A 179 6.54 -17.16 4.08
CA ARG A 179 7.01 -18.38 3.42
C ARG A 179 7.21 -18.12 1.93
N MET A 180 8.27 -18.68 1.35
CA MET A 180 8.54 -18.53 -0.08
C MET A 180 7.88 -19.60 -0.95
N LYS A 181 7.37 -20.68 -0.33
CA LYS A 181 6.72 -21.79 -1.03
C LYS A 181 5.22 -21.80 -0.74
N VAL A 182 4.44 -21.87 -1.82
CA VAL A 182 2.99 -22.08 -1.77
C VAL A 182 2.66 -23.46 -1.20
N GLN A 183 1.73 -23.52 -0.25
CA GLN A 183 1.23 -24.77 0.35
C GLN A 183 -0.15 -25.14 -0.19
N VAL A 184 -1.03 -24.16 -0.36
CA VAL A 184 -2.43 -24.30 -0.84
C VAL A 184 -2.76 -23.19 -1.84
N LYS A 185 -4.00 -23.15 -2.38
CA LYS A 185 -4.46 -22.03 -3.22
C LYS A 185 -4.30 -20.71 -2.43
N PRO A 186 -3.44 -19.77 -2.86
CA PRO A 186 -3.18 -18.57 -2.06
C PRO A 186 -4.41 -17.67 -1.95
N LYS A 187 -4.57 -17.07 -0.77
CA LYS A 187 -5.58 -16.04 -0.52
C LYS A 187 -5.11 -14.68 -1.02
N PHE A 188 -6.02 -13.72 -1.02
CA PHE A 188 -5.79 -12.34 -1.38
C PHE A 188 -6.86 -11.47 -0.69
N PRO A 189 -6.56 -10.21 -0.35
CA PRO A 189 -7.57 -9.27 0.11
C PRO A 189 -8.55 -8.90 -1.01
N PRO A 190 -9.72 -8.35 -0.69
CA PRO A 190 -10.64 -7.82 -1.70
C PRO A 190 -9.95 -6.78 -2.59
N VAL A 191 -10.21 -6.83 -3.89
CA VAL A 191 -9.70 -5.82 -4.84
C VAL A 191 -10.59 -4.59 -4.73
N PRO A 192 -10.05 -3.40 -4.40
CA PRO A 192 -10.82 -2.19 -4.18
C PRO A 192 -11.28 -1.58 -5.52
N TRP A 193 -12.28 -2.21 -6.15
CA TRP A 193 -12.71 -1.90 -7.53
C TRP A 193 -12.92 -0.42 -7.82
N LYS A 194 -13.53 0.33 -6.90
CA LYS A 194 -13.79 1.77 -7.10
C LYS A 194 -12.52 2.63 -7.09
N SER A 195 -11.45 2.14 -6.48
CA SER A 195 -10.17 2.82 -6.36
C SER A 195 -9.24 2.53 -7.54
N LEU A 196 -9.62 1.59 -8.43
CA LEU A 196 -8.90 1.36 -9.67
C LEU A 196 -9.14 2.49 -10.66
N ASP A 197 -8.11 2.83 -11.41
CA ASP A 197 -8.20 3.79 -12.51
C ASP A 197 -9.30 3.38 -13.50
N GLU A 198 -9.95 4.38 -14.11
CA GLU A 198 -11.01 4.14 -15.08
C GLU A 198 -10.52 3.28 -16.25
N LYS A 199 -9.33 3.57 -16.80
CA LYS A 199 -8.70 2.77 -17.86
C LYS A 199 -8.55 1.30 -17.47
N THR A 200 -8.18 1.02 -16.21
CA THR A 200 -7.98 -0.34 -15.71
C THR A 200 -9.32 -1.04 -15.55
N ARG A 201 -10.32 -0.36 -14.99
CA ARG A 201 -11.68 -0.90 -14.90
C ARG A 201 -12.26 -1.21 -16.27
N THR A 202 -12.13 -0.31 -17.25
CA THR A 202 -12.59 -0.54 -18.62
C THR A 202 -11.88 -1.73 -19.28
N ALA A 203 -10.56 -1.83 -19.12
CA ALA A 203 -9.80 -2.96 -19.66
C ALA A 203 -10.21 -4.30 -19.02
N LEU A 204 -10.42 -4.31 -17.69
CA LEU A 204 -10.90 -5.47 -16.96
C LEU A 204 -12.33 -5.85 -17.36
N GLU A 205 -13.24 -4.89 -17.49
CA GLU A 205 -14.62 -5.15 -17.93
C GLU A 205 -14.74 -5.65 -19.37
N ALA A 206 -13.71 -5.45 -20.20
CA ALA A 206 -13.68 -5.97 -21.57
C ALA A 206 -13.51 -7.51 -21.61
N ASP A 207 -13.02 -8.13 -20.53
CA ASP A 207 -13.06 -9.58 -20.37
C ASP A 207 -14.46 -10.06 -19.98
N GLU A 208 -14.97 -11.10 -20.64
CA GLU A 208 -16.33 -11.60 -20.44
C GLU A 208 -16.61 -12.02 -18.99
N LYS A 209 -15.67 -12.70 -18.34
CA LYS A 209 -15.86 -13.23 -16.98
C LYS A 209 -15.79 -12.10 -15.95
N VAL A 210 -14.81 -11.22 -16.10
CA VAL A 210 -14.65 -10.06 -15.22
C VAL A 210 -15.85 -9.11 -15.39
N GLY A 211 -16.22 -8.75 -16.63
CA GLY A 211 -17.37 -7.90 -16.93
C GLY A 211 -18.68 -8.45 -16.36
N LYS A 212 -18.90 -9.77 -16.45
CA LYS A 212 -20.06 -10.41 -15.80
C LYS A 212 -20.02 -10.26 -14.28
N ALA A 213 -18.88 -10.54 -13.64
CA ALA A 213 -18.75 -10.44 -12.18
C ALA A 213 -18.95 -9.00 -11.68
N VAL A 214 -18.44 -8.00 -12.42
CA VAL A 214 -18.64 -6.58 -12.13
C VAL A 214 -20.12 -6.19 -12.29
N GLY A 215 -20.77 -6.66 -13.36
CA GLY A 215 -22.20 -6.46 -13.57
C GLY A 215 -23.07 -7.06 -12.46
N ASP A 216 -22.73 -8.27 -12.01
CA ASP A 216 -23.38 -8.94 -10.89
C ASP A 216 -23.20 -8.15 -9.59
N ARG A 217 -21.98 -7.71 -9.28
CA ARG A 217 -21.71 -6.84 -8.13
C ARG A 217 -22.51 -5.54 -8.19
N ARG A 218 -22.53 -4.86 -9.33
CA ARG A 218 -23.28 -3.60 -9.50
C ARG A 218 -24.76 -3.78 -9.19
N ARG A 219 -25.34 -4.90 -9.63
CA ARG A 219 -26.75 -5.25 -9.37
C ARG A 219 -27.02 -5.52 -7.88
N GLU A 220 -26.18 -6.31 -7.22
CA GLU A 220 -26.39 -6.68 -5.82
C GLU A 220 -26.06 -5.53 -4.84
N CYS A 221 -25.03 -4.75 -5.14
CA CYS A 221 -24.56 -3.66 -4.27
C CYS A 221 -25.27 -2.32 -4.50
N LYS A 222 -25.97 -2.13 -5.64
CA LYS A 222 -26.68 -0.88 -5.99
C LYS A 222 -25.84 0.39 -5.80
N GLY A 223 -24.53 0.30 -5.99
CA GLY A 223 -23.60 1.42 -5.80
C GLY A 223 -23.08 1.63 -4.37
N ALA A 224 -23.62 0.93 -3.37
CA ALA A 224 -23.14 0.97 -1.99
C ALA A 224 -21.69 0.53 -1.89
N THR A 225 -20.87 1.29 -1.16
CA THR A 225 -19.44 0.98 -0.96
C THR A 225 -18.90 1.25 0.42
N MET A 226 -19.72 1.76 1.32
CA MET A 226 -19.36 1.93 2.72
C MET A 226 -20.58 1.60 3.58
N GLY A 227 -20.33 1.18 4.81
CA GLY A 227 -21.36 0.77 5.76
C GLY A 227 -21.82 -0.68 5.59
N SER A 228 -22.84 -1.06 6.36
CA SER A 228 -23.43 -2.40 6.33
C SER A 228 -24.10 -2.66 4.98
N VAL A 229 -23.40 -3.36 4.09
CA VAL A 229 -23.95 -3.84 2.82
C VAL A 229 -24.69 -5.18 3.04
N SER A 230 -25.49 -5.59 2.06
CA SER A 230 -26.13 -6.90 2.13
C SER A 230 -25.10 -8.03 1.99
N GLN A 231 -25.34 -9.19 2.61
CA GLN A 231 -24.49 -10.38 2.44
C GLN A 231 -24.33 -10.77 0.96
N LYS A 232 -25.35 -10.50 0.12
CA LYS A 232 -25.29 -10.72 -1.33
C LYS A 232 -24.26 -9.81 -1.99
N CYS A 233 -24.22 -8.54 -1.60
CA CYS A 233 -23.21 -7.60 -2.08
C CYS A 233 -21.80 -8.03 -1.67
N GLU A 234 -21.58 -8.40 -0.40
CA GLU A 234 -20.27 -8.89 0.05
C GLU A 234 -19.81 -10.13 -0.73
N LYS A 235 -20.73 -11.07 -0.97
CA LYS A 235 -20.44 -12.26 -1.77
C LYS A 235 -20.09 -11.90 -3.22
N ALA A 236 -20.83 -10.98 -3.82
CA ALA A 236 -20.57 -10.53 -5.19
C ALA A 236 -19.22 -9.79 -5.30
N ASP A 237 -18.86 -8.99 -4.29
CA ASP A 237 -17.57 -8.30 -4.21
C ASP A 237 -16.39 -9.29 -4.08
N LYS A 238 -16.54 -10.32 -3.25
CA LYS A 238 -15.57 -11.44 -3.14
C LYS A 238 -15.39 -12.18 -4.46
N VAL A 239 -16.50 -12.50 -5.14
CA VAL A 239 -16.45 -13.19 -6.45
C VAL A 239 -15.78 -12.30 -7.51
N MET A 240 -16.13 -11.02 -7.58
CA MET A 240 -15.49 -10.09 -8.50
C MET A 240 -13.97 -10.00 -8.24
N SER A 241 -13.57 -9.83 -6.98
CA SER A 241 -12.14 -9.79 -6.60
C SER A 241 -11.42 -11.07 -7.02
N GLN A 242 -12.03 -12.24 -6.80
CA GLN A 242 -11.46 -13.52 -7.22
C GLN A 242 -11.27 -13.61 -8.73
N VAL A 243 -12.29 -13.23 -9.51
CA VAL A 243 -12.22 -13.30 -10.98
C VAL A 243 -11.16 -12.34 -11.53
N ILE A 244 -11.02 -11.14 -10.96
CA ILE A 244 -9.95 -10.19 -11.33
C ILE A 244 -8.57 -10.78 -11.04
N VAL A 245 -8.34 -11.31 -9.83
CA VAL A 245 -7.06 -11.92 -9.47
C VAL A 245 -6.74 -13.11 -10.36
N GLU A 246 -7.72 -13.96 -10.68
CA GLU A 246 -7.54 -15.09 -11.59
C GLU A 246 -7.24 -14.63 -13.03
N TYR A 247 -7.90 -13.58 -13.53
CA TYR A 247 -7.61 -12.96 -14.83
C TYR A 247 -6.18 -12.45 -14.91
N VAL A 248 -5.76 -11.68 -13.90
CA VAL A 248 -4.40 -11.08 -13.83
C VAL A 248 -3.32 -12.15 -13.66
N ARG A 249 -3.54 -13.15 -12.79
CA ARG A 249 -2.65 -14.33 -12.67
C ARG A 249 -2.65 -15.19 -13.94
N GLY A 250 -3.70 -15.15 -14.74
CA GLY A 250 -3.79 -15.81 -16.04
C GLY A 250 -2.93 -15.16 -17.13
N GLY A 251 -2.51 -13.91 -16.92
CA GLY A 251 -1.85 -13.08 -17.94
C GLY A 251 -2.83 -12.21 -18.74
N GLY A 252 -3.99 -11.89 -18.16
CA GLY A 252 -4.90 -10.91 -18.72
C GLY A 252 -4.23 -9.54 -18.91
N ALA A 253 -4.63 -8.84 -19.96
CA ALA A 253 -4.01 -7.56 -20.33
C ALA A 253 -4.49 -6.45 -19.39
N LEU A 254 -3.53 -5.71 -18.83
CA LEU A 254 -3.76 -4.49 -18.08
C LEU A 254 -3.21 -3.30 -18.88
N PRO A 255 -3.81 -2.11 -18.77
CA PRO A 255 -3.29 -0.93 -19.44
C PRO A 255 -1.92 -0.55 -18.87
N GLU A 256 -1.11 0.14 -19.67
CA GLU A 256 0.14 0.72 -19.19
C GLU A 256 -0.14 1.73 -18.06
N LEU A 257 0.62 1.62 -16.98
CA LEU A 257 0.50 2.51 -15.84
C LEU A 257 1.31 3.79 -16.06
N GLY A 258 0.80 4.89 -15.49
CA GLY A 258 1.55 6.14 -15.45
C GLY A 258 2.64 6.10 -14.39
N LEU A 259 3.28 7.24 -14.18
CA LEU A 259 4.17 7.44 -13.04
C LEU A 259 3.38 7.47 -11.74
N LEU A 260 3.94 6.90 -10.67
CA LEU A 260 3.44 7.13 -9.31
C LEU A 260 3.36 8.63 -9.01
N PRO A 261 2.44 9.08 -8.14
CA PRO A 261 2.44 10.46 -7.63
C PRO A 261 3.81 10.84 -7.03
N PRO A 262 4.18 12.13 -7.08
CA PRO A 262 5.45 12.61 -6.52
C PRO A 262 5.59 12.33 -5.02
#